data_AF-X1QFL4-F1
#
_entry.id   AF-X1QFL4-F1
#
_cell.length_a   1.000
_cell.length_b   1.000
_cell.length_c   1.000
_cell.angle_alpha   90.00
_cell.angle_beta   90.00
_cell.angle_gamma   90.00
#
_symmetry.space_group_name_H-M   'P 1'
#
loop_
_entity.id
_entity.type
_entity.pdbx_description
1 polymer ?
#
loop_
_entity_poly.entity_id
_entity_poly.type
_entity_poly.pdbx_seq_one_letter_code
_entity_poly.pdbx_strand_id
1 'polypeptide(L)'
;MSEKKKSRPRVFFGWWSVSFIGLISGVGHGFNTYGISVLFLPISKELGLSRAATSWAPGIGRLEGGITSPLVGWLSDKFGPRWIVVFGIIVAGAGMIMMNFITEVWQYYVAWGALIGLGLN
;
A
#
# COMPACT_ATOMS: atom_id res chain seq x y z
N MET A 1 -26.00 -25.72 -48.02
CA MET A 1 -24.65 -25.19 -47.71
C MET A 1 -24.83 -24.08 -46.68
N SER A 2 -24.68 -24.39 -45.38
CA SER A 2 -24.98 -23.45 -44.28
C SER A 2 -23.68 -22.80 -43.80
N GLU A 3 -23.53 -21.50 -44.00
CA GLU A 3 -22.39 -20.73 -43.51
C GLU A 3 -22.32 -20.75 -41.98
N LYS A 4 -21.20 -21.21 -41.42
CA LYS A 4 -20.91 -21.12 -39.99
C LYS A 4 -20.55 -19.67 -39.65
N LYS A 5 -21.39 -19.02 -38.84
CA LYS A 5 -21.18 -17.69 -38.28
C LYS A 5 -19.88 -17.67 -37.45
N LYS A 6 -18.84 -17.00 -37.96
CA LYS A 6 -17.54 -16.83 -37.27
C LYS A 6 -17.75 -15.93 -36.04
N SER A 7 -17.83 -16.52 -34.85
CA SER A 7 -17.87 -15.77 -33.60
C SER A 7 -16.54 -15.03 -33.43
N ARG A 8 -16.57 -13.68 -33.43
CA ARG A 8 -15.39 -12.85 -33.12
C ARG A 8 -14.83 -13.28 -31.76
N PRO A 9 -13.50 -13.38 -31.56
CA PRO A 9 -12.95 -13.68 -30.25
C PRO A 9 -13.32 -12.52 -29.32
N ARG A 10 -14.30 -12.75 -28.44
CA ARG A 10 -14.64 -11.79 -27.40
C ARG A 10 -13.47 -11.83 -26.42
N VAL A 11 -12.72 -10.74 -26.36
CA VAL A 11 -11.65 -10.57 -25.37
C VAL A 11 -12.23 -10.92 -24.00
N PHE A 12 -11.63 -11.89 -23.32
CA PHE A 12 -12.13 -12.38 -22.04
C PHE A 12 -12.19 -11.22 -21.03
N PHE A 13 -13.36 -10.97 -20.42
CA PHE A 13 -13.59 -9.85 -19.50
C PHE A 13 -12.60 -9.83 -18.33
N GLY A 14 -12.05 -10.98 -17.96
CA GLY A 14 -10.98 -11.07 -16.96
C GLY A 14 -9.72 -10.29 -17.34
N TRP A 15 -9.39 -10.12 -18.63
CA TRP A 15 -8.25 -9.30 -19.04
C TRP A 15 -8.43 -7.83 -18.68
N TRP A 16 -9.64 -7.29 -18.81
CA TRP A 16 -9.94 -5.93 -18.36
C TRP A 16 -9.81 -5.79 -16.84
N SER A 17 -10.24 -6.81 -16.09
CA SER A 17 -10.09 -6.83 -14.63
C SER A 17 -8.61 -6.86 -14.22
N VAL A 18 -7.79 -7.69 -14.87
CA VAL A 18 -6.34 -7.77 -14.63
C VAL A 18 -5.65 -6.46 -14.98
N SER A 19 -5.95 -5.85 -16.13
CA SER A 19 -5.37 -4.56 -16.51
C SER A 19 -5.75 -3.44 -15.53
N PHE A 20 -7.01 -3.39 -15.11
CA PHE A 20 -7.49 -2.36 -14.19
C PHE A 20 -6.88 -2.52 -12.79
N ILE A 21 -6.88 -3.73 -12.24
CA ILE A 21 -6.24 -4.03 -10.95
C ILE A 21 -4.73 -3.79 -11.04
N GLY A 22 -4.08 -4.26 -12.09
CA GLY A 22 -2.64 -4.08 -12.30
C GLY A 22 -2.24 -2.61 -12.39
N LEU A 23 -3.04 -1.77 -13.06
CA LEU A 23 -2.81 -0.33 -13.10
C LEU A 23 -2.97 0.32 -11.72
N ILE A 24 -4.04 0.01 -10.99
CA ILE A 24 -4.29 0.56 -9.65
C ILE A 24 -3.20 0.13 -8.68
N SER A 25 -2.87 -1.17 -8.65
CA SER A 25 -1.80 -1.71 -7.82
C SER A 25 -0.44 -1.11 -8.21
N GLY A 26 -0.17 -0.93 -9.50
CA GLY A 26 1.06 -0.31 -9.98
C GLY A 26 1.24 1.13 -9.52
N VAL A 27 0.19 1.95 -9.61
CA VAL A 27 0.22 3.34 -9.14
C VAL A 27 0.35 3.40 -7.62
N GLY A 28 -0.43 2.61 -6.88
CA GLY A 28 -0.36 2.58 -5.42
C GLY A 28 1.00 2.12 -4.90
N HIS A 29 1.54 1.05 -5.47
CA HIS A 29 2.84 0.51 -5.08
C HIS A 29 3.99 1.42 -5.51
N GLY A 30 3.89 2.04 -6.70
CA GLY A 30 4.85 3.03 -7.17
C GLY A 30 4.90 4.27 -6.26
N PHE A 31 3.74 4.77 -5.82
CA PHE A 31 3.67 5.87 -4.86
C PHE A 31 4.29 5.49 -3.52
N ASN A 32 3.95 4.31 -2.97
CA ASN A 32 4.52 3.83 -1.71
C ASN A 32 6.06 3.67 -1.80
N THR A 33 6.55 3.12 -2.91
CA THR A 33 7.99 2.82 -3.06
C THR A 33 8.83 4.06 -3.34
N TYR A 34 8.35 4.96 -4.21
CA TYR A 34 9.15 6.08 -4.73
C TYR A 34 8.66 7.45 -4.30
N GLY A 35 7.34 7.65 -4.18
CA GLY A 35 6.76 8.93 -3.79
C GLY A 35 7.22 9.36 -2.39
N ILE A 36 7.42 8.39 -1.51
CA ILE A 36 7.80 8.64 -0.11
C ILE A 36 9.25 9.13 0.00
N SER A 37 10.14 8.64 -0.87
CA SER A 37 11.54 9.08 -0.94
C SER A 37 11.67 10.58 -1.25
N VAL A 38 10.68 11.18 -1.91
CA VAL A 38 10.64 12.63 -2.18
C VAL A 38 10.31 13.41 -0.90
N LEU A 39 9.47 12.84 -0.03
CA LEU A 39 9.06 13.46 1.24
C LEU A 39 10.11 13.35 2.35
N PHE A 40 11.14 12.53 2.17
CA PHE A 40 12.23 12.38 3.15
C PHE A 40 12.93 13.69 3.48
N LEU A 41 13.22 14.51 2.46
CA LEU A 41 13.94 15.77 2.66
C LEU A 41 13.12 16.80 3.46
N PRO A 42 11.85 17.10 3.13
CA PRO A 42 11.05 18.02 3.93
C PRO A 42 10.83 17.51 5.36
N ILE A 43 10.48 16.22 5.55
CA ILE A 43 10.28 15.63 6.89
C ILE A 43 11.55 15.72 7.74
N SER A 44 12.70 15.41 7.14
CA SER A 44 14.01 15.50 7.81
C SER A 44 14.31 16.93 8.28
N LYS A 45 13.94 17.94 7.48
CA LYS A 45 14.14 19.36 7.83
C LYS A 45 13.18 19.83 8.93
N GLU A 46 11.90 19.48 8.83
CA GLU A 46 10.88 19.90 9.79
C GLU A 46 11.10 19.28 11.18
N LEU A 47 11.45 18.00 11.24
CA LEU A 47 11.67 17.28 12.48
C LEU A 47 13.13 17.28 12.96
N GLY A 48 14.03 17.96 12.24
CA GLY A 48 15.46 18.01 12.56
C GLY A 48 16.16 16.64 12.52
N LEU A 49 15.64 15.69 11.75
CA LEU A 49 16.13 14.31 11.70
C LEU A 49 17.32 14.17 10.76
N SER A 50 18.25 13.29 11.12
CA SER A 50 19.27 12.82 10.17
C SER A 50 18.63 11.96 9.07
N ARG A 51 19.32 11.80 7.93
CA ARG A 51 18.86 10.88 6.86
C ARG A 51 18.69 9.46 7.37
N ALA A 52 19.59 9.00 8.23
CA ALA A 52 19.52 7.69 8.87
C ALA A 52 18.29 7.57 9.77
N ALA A 53 18.03 8.58 10.62
CA ALA A 53 16.83 8.62 11.47
C ALA A 53 15.54 8.58 10.65
N THR A 54 15.47 9.40 9.58
CA THR A 54 14.31 9.44 8.67
C THR A 54 14.05 8.08 8.00
N SER A 55 15.12 7.32 7.72
CA SER A 55 15.08 5.99 7.09
C SER A 55 14.68 4.84 8.00
N TRP A 56 14.44 5.08 9.30
CA TRP A 56 13.92 4.04 10.20
C TRP A 56 12.44 3.74 9.95
N ALA A 57 11.65 4.75 9.64
CA ALA A 57 10.22 4.59 9.42
C ALA A 57 9.83 3.60 8.27
N PRO A 58 10.43 3.63 7.06
CA PRO A 58 10.21 2.58 6.05
C PRO A 58 10.73 1.23 6.49
N GLY A 59 11.81 1.23 7.27
CA GLY A 59 12.44 0.02 7.79
C GLY A 59 11.48 -0.70 8.75
N ILE A 60 10.87 0.06 9.66
CA ILE A 60 9.82 -0.44 10.57
C ILE A 60 8.67 -1.02 9.75
N GLY A 61 8.14 -0.26 8.78
CA GLY A 61 7.05 -0.75 7.92
C GLY A 61 7.39 -2.06 7.20
N ARG A 62 8.63 -2.22 6.69
CA ARG A 62 9.06 -3.47 6.05
C ARG A 62 9.21 -4.63 7.04
N LEU A 63 9.78 -4.38 8.21
CA LEU A 63 9.94 -5.39 9.26
C LEU A 63 8.58 -5.90 9.73
N GLU A 64 7.69 -4.95 9.99
CA GLU A 64 6.31 -5.23 10.36
C GLU A 64 5.60 -6.02 9.26
N GLY A 65 5.69 -5.60 7.99
CA GLY A 65 5.11 -6.33 6.86
C GLY A 65 5.59 -7.78 6.80
N GLY A 66 6.87 -8.05 7.05
CA GLY A 66 7.40 -9.42 7.12
C GLY A 66 6.79 -10.26 8.25
N ILE A 67 6.55 -9.64 9.41
CA ILE A 67 5.95 -10.31 10.58
C ILE A 67 4.44 -10.48 10.42
N THR A 68 3.75 -9.50 9.82
CA THR A 68 2.30 -9.50 9.66
C THR A 68 1.85 -10.31 8.45
N SER A 69 2.71 -10.54 7.45
CA SER A 69 2.40 -11.31 6.23
C SER A 69 1.71 -12.66 6.49
N PRO A 70 2.22 -13.55 7.39
CA PRO A 70 1.54 -14.83 7.66
C PRO A 70 0.17 -14.66 8.32
N LEU A 71 0.05 -13.67 9.21
CA LEU A 71 -1.20 -13.37 9.91
C LEU A 71 -2.26 -12.84 8.95
N VAL A 72 -1.88 -11.90 8.08
CA VAL A 72 -2.74 -11.32 7.05
C VAL A 72 -3.17 -12.40 6.06
N GLY A 73 -2.26 -13.29 5.64
CA GLY A 73 -2.60 -14.45 4.81
C GLY A 73 -3.66 -15.33 5.47
N TRP A 74 -3.43 -15.74 6.72
CA TRP A 74 -4.40 -16.56 7.47
C TRP A 74 -5.77 -15.88 7.66
N LEU A 75 -5.77 -14.58 7.98
CA LEU A 75 -7.00 -13.80 8.10
C LEU A 75 -7.73 -13.68 6.76
N SER A 76 -6.99 -13.53 5.67
CA SER A 76 -7.52 -13.46 4.30
C SER A 76 -8.19 -14.76 3.89
N ASP A 77 -7.59 -15.90 4.22
CA ASP A 77 -8.18 -17.23 3.98
C ASP A 77 -9.46 -17.46 4.80
N LYS A 78 -9.49 -16.95 6.04
CA LYS A 78 -10.62 -17.16 6.97
C LYS A 78 -11.80 -16.22 6.73
N PHE A 79 -11.54 -14.93 6.52
CA PHE A 79 -12.58 -13.88 6.43
C PHE A 79 -12.81 -13.40 5.00
N GLY A 80 -11.99 -13.88 4.05
CA GLY A 80 -12.00 -13.45 2.67
C GLY A 80 -11.16 -12.19 2.44
N PRO A 81 -10.49 -12.08 1.28
CA PRO A 81 -9.55 -11.00 0.99
C PRO A 81 -10.20 -9.62 0.97
N ARG A 82 -11.50 -9.53 0.66
CA ARG A 82 -12.21 -8.26 0.52
C ARG A 82 -12.19 -7.43 1.80
N TRP A 83 -12.44 -8.05 2.95
CA TRP A 83 -12.52 -7.32 4.23
C TRP A 83 -11.13 -6.90 4.73
N ILE A 84 -10.13 -7.74 4.48
CA ILE A 84 -8.73 -7.44 4.81
C ILE A 84 -8.23 -6.22 4.02
N VAL A 85 -8.52 -6.17 2.71
CA VAL A 85 -8.17 -5.02 1.86
C VAL A 85 -8.86 -3.74 2.33
N VAL A 86 -10.15 -3.79 2.66
CA VAL A 86 -10.89 -2.60 3.15
C VAL A 86 -10.29 -2.10 4.46
N PHE A 87 -9.98 -3.01 5.39
CA PHE A 87 -9.33 -2.65 6.65
C PHE A 87 -7.96 -2.01 6.40
N GLY A 88 -7.13 -2.60 5.54
CA GLY A 88 -5.81 -2.05 5.19
C GLY A 88 -5.90 -0.64 4.61
N ILE A 89 -6.84 -0.40 3.68
CA ILE A 89 -7.07 0.93 3.10
C ILE A 89 -7.47 1.96 4.18
N ILE A 90 -8.35 1.58 5.10
CA ILE A 90 -8.78 2.48 6.19
C ILE A 90 -7.60 2.81 7.10
N VAL A 91 -6.81 1.80 7.49
CA VAL A 91 -5.65 1.98 8.38
C VAL A 91 -4.57 2.83 7.70
N ALA A 92 -4.25 2.55 6.43
CA ALA A 92 -3.31 3.35 5.65
C ALA A 92 -3.80 4.79 5.47
N GLY A 93 -5.07 4.99 5.14
CA GLY A 93 -5.68 6.30 4.98
C GLY A 93 -5.66 7.11 6.28
N ALA A 94 -5.96 6.47 7.42
CA ALA A 94 -5.87 7.11 8.74
C ALA A 94 -4.42 7.53 9.06
N GLY A 95 -3.44 6.68 8.77
CA GLY A 95 -2.02 7.02 8.92
C GLY A 95 -1.61 8.20 8.02
N MET A 96 -2.09 8.25 6.77
CA MET A 96 -1.83 9.37 5.86
C MET A 96 -2.45 10.68 6.37
N ILE A 97 -3.65 10.65 6.92
CA ILE A 97 -4.28 11.83 7.53
C ILE A 97 -3.48 12.27 8.77
N MET A 98 -3.06 11.31 9.59
CA MET A 98 -2.25 11.57 10.79
C MET A 98 -0.93 12.27 10.46
N MET A 99 -0.34 12.02 9.29
CA MET A 99 0.89 12.70 8.85
C MET A 99 0.75 14.23 8.82
N ASN A 100 -0.46 14.78 8.62
CA ASN A 100 -0.69 16.22 8.60
C ASN A 100 -0.52 16.88 9.98
N PHE A 101 -0.65 16.11 11.05
CA PHE A 101 -0.64 16.60 12.44
C PHE A 101 0.64 16.25 13.19
N ILE A 102 1.66 15.74 12.50
CA ILE A 102 2.93 15.36 13.14
C ILE A 102 3.69 16.61 13.56
N THR A 103 4.02 16.67 14.84
CA THR A 103 4.96 17.66 15.40
C THR A 103 6.18 16.98 16.01
N GLU A 104 6.08 15.69 16.33
CA GLU A 104 7.11 14.93 17.05
C GLU A 104 7.59 13.71 16.26
N VAL A 105 8.85 13.34 16.45
CA VAL A 105 9.52 12.23 15.74
C VAL A 105 8.82 10.89 15.94
N TRP A 106 8.31 10.61 17.14
CA TRP A 106 7.64 9.34 17.42
C TRP A 106 6.30 9.22 16.67
N GLN A 107 5.59 10.33 16.45
CA GLN A 107 4.34 10.36 15.69
C GLN A 107 4.61 10.01 14.23
N TYR A 108 5.75 10.44 13.68
CA TYR A 108 6.21 10.02 12.35
C TYR A 108 6.44 8.51 12.26
N TYR A 109 7.11 7.90 13.24
CA TYR A 109 7.30 6.45 13.23
C TYR A 109 5.99 5.68 13.41
N VAL A 110 5.04 6.17 14.18
CA VAL A 110 3.72 5.53 14.35
C VAL A 110 2.87 5.69 13.10
N ALA A 111 2.69 6.92 12.61
CA ALA A 111 1.85 7.20 11.46
C ALA A 111 2.40 6.48 10.21
N TRP A 112 3.71 6.55 10.01
CA TRP A 112 4.31 5.98 8.80
C TRP A 112 4.76 4.54 8.95
N GLY A 113 5.56 4.26 9.98
CA GLY A 113 6.12 2.93 10.20
C GLY A 113 5.07 1.89 10.59
N ALA A 114 4.07 2.27 11.41
CA ALA A 114 3.04 1.34 11.87
C ALA A 114 1.74 1.42 11.04
N LEU A 115 1.07 2.58 10.98
CA LEU A 115 -0.26 2.64 10.34
C LEU A 115 -0.18 2.49 8.82
N ILE A 116 0.64 3.30 8.16
CA ILE A 116 0.80 3.22 6.70
C ILE A 116 1.49 1.91 6.30
N GLY A 117 2.43 1.42 7.10
CA GLY A 117 3.01 0.08 6.98
C GLY A 117 1.94 -1.00 6.98
N LEU A 118 1.22 -1.17 8.10
CA LEU A 118 0.18 -2.19 8.28
C LEU A 118 -0.87 -2.20 7.18
N GLY A 119 -1.25 -1.01 6.70
CA GLY A 119 -2.33 -0.90 5.73
C GLY A 119 -1.91 -1.20 4.28
N LEU A 120 -0.61 -1.12 3.95
CA LEU A 120 -0.10 -1.24 2.58
C LEU A 120 0.79 -2.45 2.33
N ASN A 121 1.19 -3.19 3.37
CA ASN A 121 1.92 -4.45 3.29
C ASN A 121 0.99 -5.63 3.01
#